data_AF-A0A2N8NK08-F1
#
_entry.id   AF-A0A2N8NK08-F1
#
_cell.length_a   1.000
_cell.length_b   1.000
_cell.length_c   1.000
_cell.angle_alpha   90.00
_cell.angle_beta   90.00
_cell.angle_gamma   90.00
#
_symmetry.space_group_name_H-M   'P 1'
#
loop_
_entity.id
_entity.type
_entity.pdbx_description
1 polymer ?
#
loop_
_entity_poly.entity_id
_entity_poly.type
_entity_poly.pdbx_seq_one_letter_code
_entity_poly.pdbx_strand_id
1 'polypeptide(L)'
;MEQAHREERSRLVEYIEKVKRYFPQVEKLLPLVDFCRKTMHFSEELCRKLCGLRPLKVSGTLYSDEFNCKFPAENTSVAFGHEKESDEHFTLLLDGVDFIRWFRQRIDQLREDMGLPRKQSRGIRR
;
A
#
# COMPACT_ATOMS: atom_id res chain seq x y z
N MET A 1 36.48 3.20 16.89
CA MET A 1 35.18 3.57 16.29
C MET A 1 34.52 2.40 15.55
N GLU A 2 35.27 1.52 14.87
CA GLU A 2 34.67 0.35 14.18
C GLU A 2 34.04 -0.72 15.10
N GLN A 3 34.61 -1.00 16.27
CA GLN A 3 34.07 -2.01 17.19
C GLN A 3 32.70 -1.61 17.76
N ALA A 4 32.55 -0.35 18.22
CA ALA A 4 31.28 0.17 18.73
C ALA A 4 30.15 0.11 17.67
N HIS A 5 30.47 0.39 16.40
CA HIS A 5 29.50 0.24 15.30
C HIS A 5 29.12 -1.22 15.00
N ARG A 6 30.03 -2.19 15.20
CA ARG A 6 29.71 -3.62 15.05
C ARG A 6 28.83 -4.11 16.20
N GLU A 7 29.13 -3.71 17.42
CA GLU A 7 28.32 -4.07 18.60
C GLU A 7 26.90 -3.51 18.51
N GLU A 8 26.75 -2.27 18.05
CA GLU A 8 25.44 -1.65 17.84
C GLU A 8 24.65 -2.33 16.71
N ARG A 9 25.32 -2.70 15.61
CA ARG A 9 24.72 -3.50 14.54
C ARG A 9 24.26 -4.88 15.03
N SER A 10 25.06 -5.58 15.83
CA SER A 10 24.67 -6.88 16.38
C SER A 10 23.44 -6.79 17.28
N ARG A 11 23.35 -5.75 18.12
CA ARG A 11 22.17 -5.52 18.98
C ARG A 11 20.90 -5.23 18.17
N LEU A 12 21.03 -4.44 17.10
CA LEU A 12 19.93 -4.17 16.15
C LEU A 12 19.47 -5.43 15.43
N VAL A 13 20.41 -6.26 14.96
CA VAL A 13 20.08 -7.53 14.31
C VAL A 13 19.34 -8.46 15.26
N GLU A 14 19.82 -8.61 16.50
CA GLU A 14 19.15 -9.46 17.50
C GLU A 14 17.73 -8.96 17.82
N TYR A 15 17.53 -7.64 17.88
CA TYR A 15 16.21 -7.04 18.05
C TYR A 15 15.30 -7.32 16.85
N ILE A 16 15.81 -7.15 15.63
CA ILE A 16 15.07 -7.45 14.40
C ILE A 16 14.69 -8.94 14.35
N GLU A 17 15.59 -9.84 14.71
CA GLU A 17 15.31 -11.29 14.77
C GLU A 17 14.23 -11.62 15.80
N LYS A 18 14.24 -10.97 16.97
CA LYS A 18 13.14 -11.07 17.96
C LYS A 18 11.83 -10.59 17.35
N VAL A 19 11.79 -9.42 16.71
CA VAL A 19 10.57 -8.89 16.07
C VAL A 19 10.07 -9.84 14.98
N LYS A 20 10.94 -10.39 14.14
CA LYS A 20 10.56 -11.38 13.12
C LYS A 20 10.00 -12.67 13.74
N ARG A 21 10.57 -13.12 14.85
CA ARG A 21 10.13 -14.33 15.56
C ARG A 21 8.75 -14.19 16.19
N TYR A 22 8.42 -13.00 16.72
CA TYR A 22 7.12 -12.74 17.35
C TYR A 22 6.08 -12.16 16.38
N PHE A 23 6.50 -11.45 15.34
CA PHE A 23 5.64 -10.76 14.37
C PHE A 23 6.13 -10.95 12.93
N PRO A 24 6.02 -12.16 12.37
CA PRO A 24 6.52 -12.46 11.01
C PRO A 24 5.85 -11.61 9.92
N GLN A 25 4.64 -11.11 10.17
CA GLN A 25 3.90 -10.20 9.29
C GLN A 25 4.56 -8.81 9.12
N VAL A 26 5.46 -8.40 10.03
CA VAL A 26 6.13 -7.09 9.96
C VAL A 26 7.03 -6.98 8.73
N GLU A 27 7.63 -8.10 8.29
CA GLU A 27 8.45 -8.12 7.07
C GLU A 27 7.65 -7.74 5.82
N LYS A 28 6.35 -8.04 5.79
CA LYS A 28 5.45 -7.65 4.70
C LYS A 28 4.83 -6.26 4.91
N LEU A 29 4.61 -5.85 6.16
CA LEU A 29 4.05 -4.54 6.50
C LEU A 29 5.02 -3.38 6.23
N LEU A 30 6.29 -3.50 6.63
CA LEU A 30 7.29 -2.43 6.44
C LEU A 30 7.42 -1.94 4.99
N PRO A 31 7.58 -2.81 3.97
CA PRO A 31 7.66 -2.36 2.59
C PRO A 31 6.35 -1.72 2.11
N LEU A 32 5.18 -2.16 2.60
CA LEU A 32 3.90 -1.53 2.27
C LEU A 32 3.75 -0.16 2.92
N VAL A 33 4.21 0.01 4.15
CA VAL A 33 4.20 1.31 4.84
C VAL A 33 5.14 2.29 4.13
N ASP A 34 6.32 1.83 3.75
CA ASP A 34 7.28 2.61 2.97
C ASP A 34 6.69 2.98 1.60
N PHE A 35 6.00 2.06 0.94
CA PHE A 35 5.24 2.32 -0.29
C PHE A 35 4.13 3.37 -0.08
N CYS A 36 3.32 3.26 0.97
CA CYS A 36 2.27 4.25 1.25
C CYS A 36 2.86 5.64 1.48
N ARG A 37 4.02 5.71 2.15
CA ARG A 37 4.73 6.96 2.42
C ARG A 37 5.37 7.55 1.16
N LYS A 38 6.01 6.72 0.34
CA LYS A 38 6.77 7.16 -0.86
C LYS A 38 5.87 7.38 -2.08
N THR A 39 4.96 6.44 -2.36
CA THR A 39 4.15 6.40 -3.57
C THR A 39 2.80 7.10 -3.41
N MET A 40 2.17 7.00 -2.24
CA MET A 40 0.88 7.65 -1.98
C MET A 40 0.99 8.94 -1.17
N HIS A 41 2.20 9.30 -0.73
CA HIS A 41 2.46 10.45 0.14
C HIS A 41 1.55 10.50 1.37
N PHE A 42 1.24 9.33 1.96
CA PHE A 42 0.45 9.27 3.17
C PHE A 42 1.20 9.92 4.34
N SER A 43 0.44 10.65 5.16
CA SER A 43 0.96 11.20 6.42
C SER A 43 1.37 10.07 7.35
N GLU A 44 2.39 10.31 8.18
CA GLU A 44 2.90 9.31 9.13
C GLU A 44 1.80 8.81 10.08
N GLU A 45 0.89 9.69 10.50
CA GLU A 45 -0.27 9.33 11.31
C GLU A 45 -1.19 8.32 10.62
N LEU A 46 -1.35 8.43 9.30
CA LEU A 46 -2.20 7.55 8.50
C LEU A 46 -1.53 6.18 8.35
N CYS A 47 -0.23 6.16 8.01
CA CYS A 47 0.58 4.93 7.98
C CYS A 47 0.58 4.22 9.34
N ARG A 48 0.74 4.94 10.45
CA ARG A 48 0.72 4.37 11.80
C ARG A 48 -0.62 3.75 12.14
N LYS A 49 -1.72 4.40 11.77
CA LYS A 49 -3.06 3.84 11.96
C LYS A 49 -3.27 2.61 11.07
N LEU A 50 -2.75 2.59 9.84
CA LEU A 50 -2.84 1.45 8.91
C LEU A 50 -2.10 0.22 9.43
N CYS A 51 -0.95 0.40 10.09
CA CYS A 51 -0.24 -0.69 10.78
C CYS A 51 -1.10 -1.41 11.83
N GLY A 52 -2.19 -0.80 12.30
CA GLY A 52 -3.15 -1.44 13.19
C GLY A 52 -3.98 -2.55 12.53
N LEU A 53 -3.79 -2.82 11.22
CA LEU A 53 -4.58 -3.77 10.42
C LEU A 53 -6.09 -3.49 10.49
N ARG A 54 -6.47 -2.26 10.80
CA ARG A 54 -7.87 -1.83 10.87
C ARG A 54 -8.23 -1.05 9.61
N PRO A 55 -9.43 -1.26 9.06
CA PRO A 55 -9.92 -0.43 7.97
C PRO A 55 -10.08 1.01 8.46
N LEU A 56 -9.41 1.92 7.77
CA LEU A 56 -9.49 3.36 8.00
C LEU A 56 -10.26 4.00 6.87
N LYS A 57 -11.29 4.76 7.22
CA LYS A 57 -12.02 5.53 6.21
C LYS A 57 -11.24 6.81 5.94
N VAL A 58 -10.76 6.96 4.72
CA VAL A 58 -10.15 8.20 4.23
C VAL A 58 -11.18 8.90 3.35
N SER A 59 -11.34 10.20 3.58
CA SER A 59 -12.22 11.05 2.77
C SER A 59 -11.40 12.23 2.26
N GLY A 60 -11.38 12.43 0.94
CA GLY A 60 -10.61 13.49 0.30
C GLY A 60 -10.10 13.07 -1.06
N THR A 61 -8.81 13.31 -1.32
CA THR A 61 -8.16 12.93 -2.57
C THR A 61 -6.97 12.02 -2.29
N LEU A 62 -6.95 10.84 -2.92
CA LEU A 62 -5.80 9.95 -2.93
C LEU A 62 -4.90 10.31 -4.09
N TYR A 63 -3.62 10.53 -3.81
CA TYR A 63 -2.62 10.72 -4.85
C TYR A 63 -2.09 9.37 -5.31
N SER A 64 -2.01 9.17 -6.62
CA SER A 64 -1.34 8.02 -7.20
C SER A 64 -0.12 8.49 -7.98
N ASP A 65 1.08 8.07 -7.57
CA ASP A 65 2.30 8.32 -8.33
C ASP A 65 2.30 7.58 -9.67
N GLU A 66 1.79 6.34 -9.71
CA GLU A 66 1.69 5.52 -10.93
C GLU A 66 0.90 6.21 -12.05
N PHE A 67 -0.06 7.05 -11.68
CA PHE A 67 -0.91 7.80 -12.62
C PHE A 67 -0.70 9.30 -12.57
N ASN A 68 0.21 9.78 -11.72
CA ASN A 68 0.52 11.19 -11.45
C ASN A 68 -0.74 12.07 -11.35
N CYS A 69 -1.81 11.53 -10.74
CA CYS A 69 -3.15 12.13 -10.69
C CYS A 69 -3.76 11.99 -9.29
N LYS A 70 -4.56 13.00 -8.91
CA LYS A 70 -5.36 12.98 -7.69
C LYS A 70 -6.72 12.37 -8.00
N PHE A 71 -7.08 11.34 -7.25
CA PHE A 71 -8.36 10.66 -7.36
C PHE A 71 -9.27 11.03 -6.20
N PRO A 72 -10.53 11.45 -6.45
CA PRO A 72 -11.48 11.68 -5.37
C PRO A 72 -11.79 10.34 -4.69
N ALA A 73 -11.41 10.23 -3.43
CA ALA A 73 -11.68 9.10 -2.56
C ALA A 73 -12.74 9.56 -1.54
N GLU A 74 -14.00 9.35 -1.88
CA GLU A 74 -15.12 9.62 -0.97
C GLU A 74 -15.29 8.41 -0.05
N ASN A 75 -14.93 8.58 1.22
CA ASN A 75 -15.13 7.58 2.28
C ASN A 75 -14.53 6.18 1.99
N THR A 76 -13.39 6.14 1.31
CA THR A 76 -12.75 4.88 0.90
C THR A 76 -12.13 4.18 2.10
N SER A 77 -12.42 2.89 2.27
CA SER A 77 -11.86 2.10 3.37
C SER A 77 -10.47 1.58 3.01
N VAL A 78 -9.44 2.06 3.69
CA VAL A 78 -8.03 1.68 3.46
C VAL A 78 -7.59 0.68 4.52
N ALA A 79 -7.08 -0.46 4.11
CA ALA A 79 -6.56 -1.49 5.01
C ALA A 79 -5.36 -2.21 4.39
N PHE A 80 -4.51 -2.82 5.22
CA PHE A 80 -3.52 -3.79 4.75
C PHE A 80 -4.07 -5.20 4.89
N GLY A 81 -3.88 -6.02 3.86
CA GLY A 81 -4.41 -7.37 3.86
C GLY A 81 -4.11 -8.11 2.56
N HIS A 82 -4.77 -9.24 2.41
CA HIS A 82 -4.78 -10.00 1.17
C HIS A 82 -6.10 -9.75 0.45
N GLU A 83 -6.07 -9.51 -0.87
CA GLU A 83 -7.32 -9.35 -1.65
C GLU A 83 -8.17 -10.63 -1.58
N LYS A 84 -7.50 -11.79 -1.51
CA LYS A 84 -8.11 -13.10 -1.26
C LYS A 84 -7.27 -13.82 -0.21
N GLU A 85 -7.89 -14.60 0.68
CA GLU A 85 -7.15 -15.39 1.67
C GLU A 85 -6.15 -16.39 1.05
N SER A 86 -6.35 -16.78 -0.22
CA SER A 86 -5.42 -17.62 -0.99
C SER A 86 -4.29 -16.86 -1.67
N ASP A 87 -4.29 -15.54 -1.61
CA ASP A 87 -3.29 -14.70 -2.27
C ASP A 87 -2.06 -14.54 -1.39
N GLU A 88 -0.89 -14.90 -1.91
CA GLU A 88 0.36 -14.80 -1.14
C GLU A 88 0.82 -13.34 -0.98
N HIS A 89 0.32 -12.44 -1.84
CA HIS A 89 0.63 -11.01 -1.81
C HIS A 89 -0.17 -10.28 -0.74
N PHE A 90 0.56 -9.79 0.26
CA PHE A 90 0.07 -8.82 1.21
C PHE A 90 0.17 -7.44 0.57
N THR A 91 -0.97 -6.77 0.37
CA THR A 91 -1.10 -5.53 -0.40
C THR A 91 -1.94 -4.49 0.35
N LEU A 92 -2.01 -3.27 -0.21
CA LEU A 92 -2.94 -2.24 0.23
C LEU A 92 -4.31 -2.49 -0.40
N LEU A 93 -5.33 -2.61 0.43
CA LEU A 93 -6.72 -2.74 0.03
C LEU A 93 -7.42 -1.39 0.17
N LEU A 94 -8.03 -0.94 -0.91
CA LEU A 94 -8.91 0.23 -0.98
C LEU A 94 -10.33 -0.28 -1.25
N ASP A 95 -11.24 -0.06 -0.30
CA ASP A 95 -12.61 -0.58 -0.32
C ASP A 95 -12.72 -2.11 -0.46
N GLY A 96 -11.71 -2.83 0.04
CA GLY A 96 -11.64 -4.29 -0.07
C GLY A 96 -11.13 -4.81 -1.42
N VAL A 97 -10.74 -3.92 -2.35
CA VAL A 97 -10.06 -4.29 -3.60
C VAL A 97 -8.60 -3.85 -3.56
N ASP A 98 -7.73 -4.51 -4.33
CA ASP A 98 -6.33 -4.09 -4.44
C ASP A 98 -6.21 -2.63 -4.94
N PHE A 99 -5.25 -1.87 -4.39
CA PHE A 99 -5.10 -0.46 -4.72
C PHE A 99 -4.89 -0.20 -6.22
N ILE A 100 -4.19 -1.09 -6.94
CA ILE A 100 -3.97 -0.97 -8.39
C ILE A 100 -5.30 -1.06 -9.13
N ARG A 101 -6.13 -2.04 -8.74
CA ARG A 101 -7.48 -2.19 -9.29
C ARG A 101 -8.36 -1.00 -8.98
N TRP A 102 -8.30 -0.49 -7.76
CA TRP A 102 -9.08 0.69 -7.35
C TRP A 102 -8.74 1.91 -8.20
N PHE A 103 -7.45 2.23 -8.38
CA PHE A 103 -7.03 3.35 -9.25
C PHE A 103 -7.44 3.14 -10.70
N ARG A 104 -7.27 1.92 -11.21
CA ARG A 104 -7.66 1.59 -12.59
C ARG A 104 -9.15 1.79 -12.83
N GLN A 105 -9.99 1.36 -11.89
CA GLN A 105 -11.44 1.61 -11.94
C GLN A 105 -11.76 3.10 -11.91
N ARG A 106 -11.09 3.87 -11.04
CA ARG A 106 -11.31 5.32 -10.95
C ARG A 106 -10.90 6.07 -12.23
N ILE A 107 -9.84 5.62 -12.90
CA ILE A 107 -9.42 6.15 -14.21
C ILE A 107 -10.40 5.80 -15.31
N ASP A 108 -10.84 4.53 -15.36
CA ASP A 108 -11.86 4.11 -16.33
C ASP A 108 -13.12 4.96 -16.16
N GLN A 109 -13.58 5.16 -14.91
CA GLN A 109 -14.74 6.00 -14.61
C GLN A 109 -14.55 7.46 -15.05
N LEU A 110 -13.39 8.06 -14.76
CA LEU A 110 -13.07 9.43 -15.19
C LEU A 110 -13.00 9.56 -16.71
N ARG A 111 -12.54 8.52 -17.42
CA ARG A 111 -12.53 8.50 -18.88
C ARG A 111 -13.93 8.37 -19.46
N GLU A 112 -14.76 7.50 -18.89
CA GLU A 112 -16.15 7.34 -19.31
C GLU A 112 -16.95 8.64 -19.12
N ASP A 113 -16.76 9.34 -17.99
CA ASP A 113 -17.36 10.66 -17.73
C ASP A 113 -16.90 11.72 -18.74
N MET A 114 -15.63 11.67 -19.12
CA MET A 114 -15.03 12.54 -20.15
C MET A 114 -15.34 12.09 -21.60
N GLY A 115 -16.15 11.04 -21.81
CA GLY A 115 -16.48 10.49 -23.13
C GLY A 115 -15.31 9.83 -23.87
N LEU A 116 -14.22 9.54 -23.15
CA LEU A 116 -13.03 8.89 -23.69
C LEU A 116 -13.20 7.36 -23.68
N PRO A 117 -12.81 6.65 -24.75
CA PRO A 117 -12.96 5.21 -24.80
C PRO A 117 -12.11 4.54 -23.73
N ARG A 118 -12.72 3.56 -23.04
CA ARG A 118 -12.03 2.68 -22.09
C ARG A 118 -10.82 2.07 -22.78
N LYS A 119 -9.62 2.18 -22.20
CA LYS A 119 -8.44 1.47 -22.72
C LYS A 119 -8.66 -0.01 -22.42
N GLN A 120 -9.37 -0.72 -23.31
CA GLN A 120 -9.29 -2.18 -23.32
C GLN A 120 -7.80 -2.49 -23.47
N SER A 121 -7.21 -3.10 -22.44
CA SER A 121 -5.89 -3.71 -22.56
C SER A 121 -5.99 -4.60 -23.79
N ARG A 122 -5.37 -4.17 -24.91
CA ARG A 122 -5.19 -5.04 -26.06
C ARG A 122 -4.55 -6.28 -25.50
N GLY A 123 -5.30 -7.38 -25.51
CA GLY A 123 -4.80 -8.68 -25.07
C GLY A 123 -3.44 -8.86 -25.70
N ILE A 124 -2.45 -9.13 -24.85
CA ILE A 124 -1.21 -9.76 -25.30
C ILE A 124 -1.67 -11.08 -25.91
N ARG A 125 -1.86 -11.08 -27.23
CA ARG A 125 -1.92 -12.31 -28.02
C ARG A 125 -0.54 -12.93 -27.85
N ARG A 126 -0.48 -13.97 -27.02
CA ARG A 126 0.55 -15.01 -27.16
C ARG A 126 0.19 -15.86 -28.38
#